data_AF-X1H860-F1
#
_entry.id   AF-X1H860-F1
#
_cell.length_a   1.000
_cell.length_b   1.000
_cell.length_c   1.000
_cell.angle_alpha   90.00
_cell.angle_beta   90.00
_cell.angle_gamma   90.00
#
_symmetry.space_group_name_H-M   'P 1'
#
loop_
_entity.id
_entity.type
_entity.pdbx_description
1 polymer ?
#
loop_
_entity_poly.entity_id
_entity_poly.type
_entity_poly.pdbx_seq_one_letter_code
_entity_poly.pdbx_strand_id
1 'polypeptide(L)'
;FIIDDSTCLVNLAHFGIPQFAEVFPDSYKQDWKKLPREIPDAFVRKFGQWCRDHKVKGKYSIVPYPACVGWMDRDIPGWSKKELDESIKLVRDFMMPDWDIHPEMVTHTWVINTKTGRPYPERSQRFMENWRWTDGRSVDELADYMSYALRILKNVGLECEGITTPGGFGNRVLPELAQATLES
;
A
#
# COMPACT_ATOMS: atom_id res chain seq x y z
N PHE A 1 -9.36 -11.21 -11.16
CA PHE A 1 -9.42 -9.73 -11.23
C PHE A 1 -8.34 -9.15 -10.35
N ILE A 2 -7.96 -7.89 -10.58
CA ILE A 2 -6.93 -7.20 -9.80
C ILE A 2 -7.55 -5.92 -9.28
N ILE A 3 -7.49 -5.74 -7.96
CA ILE A 3 -7.85 -4.51 -7.26
C ILE A 3 -6.57 -4.01 -6.61
N ASP A 4 -6.15 -2.81 -7.00
CA ASP A 4 -4.89 -2.21 -6.58
C ASP A 4 -5.13 -1.03 -5.64
N ASP A 5 -4.05 -0.61 -4.98
CA ASP A 5 -3.94 0.62 -4.19
C ASP A 5 -4.93 0.75 -3.01
N SER A 6 -5.57 -0.35 -2.63
CA SER A 6 -6.58 -0.32 -1.58
C SER A 6 -5.94 -0.18 -0.19
N THR A 7 -6.70 0.34 0.76
CA THR A 7 -6.24 0.66 2.12
C THR A 7 -7.32 0.30 3.12
N CYS A 8 -6.96 0.20 4.40
CA CYS A 8 -7.94 0.29 5.49
C CYS A 8 -8.12 1.75 5.88
N LEU A 9 -9.35 2.25 5.76
CA LEU A 9 -9.80 3.61 6.11
C LEU A 9 -9.18 4.74 5.27
N VAL A 10 -7.88 4.77 5.02
CA VAL A 10 -7.20 5.95 4.46
C VAL A 10 -7.50 6.15 2.98
N ASN A 11 -8.11 7.27 2.58
CA ASN A 11 -8.18 7.60 1.16
C ASN A 11 -6.81 7.99 0.62
N LEU A 12 -6.15 7.03 -0.03
CA LEU A 12 -4.80 7.21 -0.58
C LEU A 12 -4.70 8.39 -1.54
N ALA A 13 -5.76 8.71 -2.30
CA ALA A 13 -5.77 9.86 -3.19
C ALA A 13 -5.72 11.19 -2.42
N HIS A 14 -6.44 11.33 -1.31
CA HIS A 14 -6.42 12.55 -0.50
C HIS A 14 -5.02 12.86 0.02
N PHE A 15 -4.30 11.84 0.48
CA PHE A 15 -2.98 12.02 1.11
C PHE A 15 -1.81 11.91 0.12
N GLY A 16 -1.93 11.10 -0.92
CA GLY A 16 -0.88 10.81 -1.89
C GLY A 16 -0.76 11.83 -3.01
N ILE A 17 -1.88 12.37 -3.53
CA ILE A 17 -1.85 13.38 -4.60
C ILE A 17 -0.95 14.58 -4.27
N PRO A 18 -1.04 15.23 -3.08
CA PRO A 18 -0.14 16.34 -2.77
C PRO A 18 1.34 15.90 -2.76
N GLN A 19 1.65 14.68 -2.33
CA GLN A 19 3.00 14.14 -2.31
C GLN A 19 3.53 13.90 -3.73
N PHE A 20 2.70 13.35 -4.62
CA PHE A 20 3.03 13.21 -6.03
C PHE A 20 3.20 14.57 -6.72
N ALA A 21 2.38 15.56 -6.39
CA ALA A 21 2.46 16.91 -6.94
C ALA A 21 3.75 17.65 -6.57
N GLU A 22 4.42 17.31 -5.46
CA GLU A 22 5.75 17.84 -5.13
C GLU A 22 6.81 17.45 -6.17
N VAL A 23 6.65 16.28 -6.79
CA VAL A 23 7.60 15.74 -7.79
C VAL A 23 7.11 15.98 -9.22
N PHE A 24 5.79 15.97 -9.42
CA PHE A 24 5.13 16.01 -10.73
C PHE A 24 3.98 17.04 -10.75
N PRO A 25 4.27 18.33 -10.54
CA PRO A 25 3.23 19.35 -10.37
C PRO A 25 2.31 19.50 -11.59
N ASP A 26 2.82 19.20 -12.79
CA ASP A 26 2.04 19.29 -14.03
C ASP A 26 1.11 18.09 -14.25
N SER A 27 1.38 16.96 -13.61
CA SER A 27 0.62 15.71 -13.75
C SER A 27 -0.44 15.53 -12.66
N TYR A 28 -0.25 16.16 -11.49
CA TYR A 28 -1.13 16.01 -10.32
C TYR A 28 -1.82 17.35 -9.96
N LYS A 29 -2.88 17.67 -10.71
CA LYS A 29 -3.64 18.93 -10.61
C LYS A 29 -4.98 18.80 -9.88
N GLN A 30 -5.31 17.61 -9.38
CA GLN A 30 -6.57 17.34 -8.71
C GLN A 30 -6.69 18.17 -7.42
N ASP A 31 -7.89 18.67 -7.15
CA ASP A 31 -8.21 19.37 -5.90
C ASP A 31 -8.38 18.36 -4.76
N TRP A 32 -7.26 17.78 -4.33
CA TRP A 32 -7.19 16.68 -3.36
C TRP A 32 -7.86 17.02 -2.02
N LYS A 33 -7.92 18.30 -1.65
CA LYS A 33 -8.57 18.76 -0.42
C LYS A 33 -10.09 18.54 -0.43
N LYS A 34 -10.71 18.45 -1.61
CA LYS A 34 -12.14 18.12 -1.75
C LYS A 34 -12.42 16.62 -1.67
N LEU A 35 -11.40 15.77 -1.80
CA LEU A 35 -11.58 14.33 -1.68
C LEU A 35 -11.79 13.96 -0.21
N PRO A 36 -12.67 12.99 0.09
CA PRO A 36 -12.83 12.52 1.46
C PRO A 36 -11.51 11.97 1.98
N ARG A 37 -11.27 12.10 3.28
CA ARG A 37 -10.06 11.54 3.92
C ARG A 37 -10.14 10.03 4.08
N GLU A 38 -11.34 9.48 4.02
CA GLU A 38 -11.63 8.08 4.30
C GLU A 38 -12.22 7.36 3.09
N ILE A 39 -11.86 6.09 2.92
CA ILE A 39 -12.63 5.09 2.17
C ILE A 39 -13.49 4.33 3.19
N PRO A 40 -14.82 4.55 3.23
CA PRO A 40 -15.64 3.95 4.27
C PRO A 40 -15.73 2.44 4.15
N ASP A 41 -15.72 1.74 5.27
CA ASP A 41 -15.95 0.28 5.32
C ASP A 41 -17.29 -0.13 4.67
N ALA A 42 -18.30 0.74 4.72
CA ALA A 42 -19.57 0.50 4.05
C ALA A 42 -19.42 0.35 2.53
N PHE A 43 -18.48 1.09 1.92
CA PHE A 43 -18.14 0.94 0.51
C PHE A 43 -17.48 -0.42 0.26
N VAL A 44 -16.49 -0.80 1.08
CA VAL A 44 -15.79 -2.09 0.95
C VAL A 44 -16.76 -3.27 1.09
N ARG A 45 -17.69 -3.22 2.05
CA ARG A 45 -18.76 -4.23 2.20
C ARG A 45 -19.64 -4.33 0.96
N LYS A 46 -20.09 -3.20 0.43
CA LYS A 46 -20.93 -3.16 -0.77
C LYS A 46 -20.18 -3.71 -1.98
N PHE A 47 -18.91 -3.33 -2.14
CA PHE A 47 -18.04 -3.84 -3.19
C PHE A 47 -17.86 -5.36 -3.09
N GLY A 48 -17.43 -5.87 -1.94
CA GLY A 48 -17.21 -7.31 -1.75
C GLY A 48 -18.49 -8.13 -1.89
N GLN A 49 -19.65 -7.62 -1.43
CA GLN A 49 -20.94 -8.28 -1.67
C GLN A 49 -21.27 -8.36 -3.15
N TRP A 50 -21.12 -7.25 -3.88
CA TRP A 50 -21.32 -7.24 -5.32
C TRP A 50 -20.39 -8.23 -6.03
N CYS A 51 -19.11 -8.29 -5.63
CA CYS A 51 -18.16 -9.26 -6.17
C CYS A 51 -18.61 -10.70 -5.95
N ARG A 52 -19.07 -11.04 -4.74
CA ARG A 52 -19.59 -12.38 -4.42
C ARG A 52 -20.81 -12.74 -5.25
N ASP A 53 -21.78 -11.84 -5.36
CA ASP A 53 -22.99 -12.05 -6.16
C ASP A 53 -22.66 -12.34 -7.64
N HIS A 54 -21.58 -11.74 -8.13
CA HIS A 54 -21.10 -11.89 -9.50
C HIS A 54 -19.95 -12.89 -9.66
N LYS A 55 -19.60 -13.63 -8.60
CA LYS A 55 -18.50 -14.62 -8.56
C LYS A 55 -17.15 -14.05 -9.00
N VAL A 56 -16.93 -12.76 -8.75
CA VAL A 56 -15.67 -12.05 -9.00
C VAL A 56 -14.70 -12.38 -7.87
N LYS A 57 -13.52 -12.87 -8.25
CA LYS A 57 -12.41 -13.25 -7.37
C LYS A 57 -11.07 -12.78 -7.93
N GLY A 58 -10.03 -12.76 -7.12
CA GLY A 58 -8.66 -12.55 -7.59
C GLY A 58 -7.76 -11.91 -6.56
N LYS A 59 -6.95 -10.95 -6.97
CA LYS A 59 -5.98 -10.29 -6.10
C LYS A 59 -6.48 -8.92 -5.65
N TYR A 60 -6.31 -8.62 -4.37
CA TYR A 60 -6.69 -7.35 -3.74
C TYR A 60 -5.51 -6.85 -2.92
N SER A 61 -4.85 -5.77 -3.34
CA SER A 61 -3.73 -5.27 -2.55
C SER A 61 -4.17 -4.44 -1.36
N ILE A 62 -3.28 -4.32 -0.38
CA ILE A 62 -3.41 -3.40 0.74
C ILE A 62 -2.12 -2.61 0.88
N VAL A 63 -2.20 -1.28 0.96
CA VAL A 63 -1.05 -0.45 1.34
C VAL A 63 -0.89 -0.49 2.87
N PRO A 64 0.21 -1.04 3.42
CA PRO A 64 0.38 -1.26 4.87
C PRO A 64 0.60 0.03 5.69
N TYR A 65 1.20 1.05 5.07
CA TYR A 65 1.49 2.36 5.67
C TYR A 65 1.07 3.49 4.71
N PRO A 66 -0.24 3.61 4.43
CA PRO A 66 -0.76 4.40 3.31
C PRO A 66 -0.34 5.87 3.40
N ALA A 67 0.30 6.36 2.35
CA ALA A 67 0.73 7.76 2.20
C ALA A 67 1.55 8.33 3.38
N CYS A 68 2.28 7.46 4.10
CA CYS A 68 2.96 7.80 5.35
C CYS A 68 2.04 8.37 6.45
N VAL A 69 0.74 8.05 6.44
CA VAL A 69 -0.23 8.55 7.43
C VAL A 69 -0.09 7.80 8.76
N GLY A 70 -0.12 6.47 8.72
CA GLY A 70 0.12 5.59 9.89
C GLY A 70 0.15 4.12 9.50
N TRP A 71 0.60 3.26 10.41
CA TRP A 71 0.79 1.84 10.13
C TRP A 71 -0.45 1.05 10.52
N MET A 72 -0.85 0.10 9.66
CA MET A 72 -1.98 -0.78 9.96
C MET A 72 -1.76 -1.63 11.22
N ASP A 73 -0.51 -2.04 11.49
CA ASP A 73 -0.15 -2.84 12.67
C ASP A 73 0.11 -2.01 13.94
N ARG A 74 -0.15 -0.69 13.89
CA ARG A 74 -0.02 0.23 15.02
C ARG A 74 -1.29 1.09 15.08
N ASP A 75 -1.15 2.37 14.74
CA ASP A 75 -2.18 3.39 14.74
C ASP A 75 -2.13 4.18 13.43
N ILE A 76 -3.31 4.62 12.99
CA ILE A 76 -3.47 5.56 11.88
C ILE A 76 -4.13 6.83 12.43
N PRO A 77 -3.39 7.94 12.57
CA PRO A 77 -3.93 9.21 13.06
C PRO A 77 -5.16 9.66 12.26
N GLY A 78 -6.24 9.98 12.98
CA GLY A 78 -7.54 10.32 12.40
C GLY A 78 -8.63 9.29 12.70
N TRP A 79 -8.23 8.07 13.09
CA TRP A 79 -9.13 6.99 13.47
C TRP A 79 -8.73 6.40 14.81
N SER A 80 -9.72 5.90 15.55
CA SER A 80 -9.46 5.11 16.75
C SER A 80 -8.88 3.74 16.40
N LYS A 81 -8.15 3.16 17.35
CA LYS A 81 -7.64 1.79 17.20
C LYS A 81 -8.76 0.78 16.90
N LYS A 82 -9.93 0.97 17.50
CA LYS A 82 -11.10 0.13 17.25
C LYS A 82 -11.59 0.21 15.80
N GLU A 83 -11.71 1.41 15.22
CA GLU A 83 -12.11 1.57 13.81
C GLU A 83 -11.10 0.91 12.87
N LEU A 84 -9.80 1.06 13.14
CA LEU A 84 -8.74 0.40 12.38
C LEU A 84 -8.86 -1.13 12.47
N ASP A 85 -9.03 -1.67 13.67
CA ASP A 85 -9.17 -3.12 13.89
C ASP A 85 -10.43 -3.68 13.23
N GLU A 86 -11.53 -2.92 13.21
CA GLU A 86 -12.78 -3.30 12.54
C GLU A 86 -12.62 -3.32 11.00
N SER A 87 -11.91 -2.34 10.44
CA SER A 87 -11.62 -2.28 9.00
C SER A 87 -10.67 -3.40 8.56
N ILE A 88 -9.62 -3.68 9.35
CA ILE A 88 -8.74 -4.83 9.14
C ILE A 88 -9.53 -6.14 9.21
N LYS A 89 -10.39 -6.28 10.23
CA LYS A 89 -11.25 -7.47 10.38
C LYS A 89 -12.21 -7.62 9.21
N LEU A 90 -12.73 -6.52 8.65
CA LEU A 90 -13.53 -6.57 7.42
C LEU A 90 -12.72 -7.16 6.27
N VAL A 91 -11.51 -6.66 6.01
CA VAL A 91 -10.66 -7.24 4.95
C VAL A 91 -10.40 -8.72 5.21
N ARG A 92 -9.98 -9.07 6.43
CA ARG A 92 -9.62 -10.44 6.80
C ARG A 92 -10.78 -11.43 6.71
N ASP A 93 -11.92 -11.09 7.29
CA ASP A 93 -13.01 -12.05 7.47
C ASP A 93 -14.00 -12.04 6.30
N PHE A 94 -14.06 -10.94 5.54
CA PHE A 94 -15.01 -10.76 4.44
C PHE A 94 -14.34 -10.72 3.06
N MET A 95 -13.20 -10.06 2.89
CA MET A 95 -12.56 -9.98 1.57
C MET A 95 -11.73 -11.24 1.28
N MET A 96 -10.85 -11.66 2.19
CA MET A 96 -9.92 -12.77 1.95
C MET A 96 -10.52 -14.10 1.45
N PRO A 97 -11.76 -14.51 1.81
CA PRO A 97 -12.33 -15.75 1.27
C PRO A 97 -12.43 -15.82 -0.26
N ASP A 98 -12.42 -14.66 -0.93
CA ASP A 98 -12.54 -14.56 -2.39
C ASP A 98 -11.35 -13.81 -3.03
N TRP A 99 -10.41 -13.33 -2.20
CA TRP A 99 -9.35 -12.42 -2.63
C TRP A 99 -8.00 -12.71 -1.96
N ASP A 100 -6.96 -12.86 -2.78
CA ASP A 100 -5.57 -12.98 -2.33
C ASP A 100 -5.03 -11.60 -1.98
N ILE A 101 -4.53 -11.43 -0.75
CA ILE A 101 -4.02 -10.14 -0.27
C ILE A 101 -2.53 -10.04 -0.52
N HIS A 102 -2.11 -8.98 -1.22
CA HIS A 102 -0.70 -8.64 -1.40
C HIS A 102 -0.44 -7.21 -0.88
N PRO A 103 0.73 -6.90 -0.33
CA PRO A 103 1.10 -5.51 -0.13
C PRO A 103 1.26 -4.81 -1.48
N GLU A 104 0.84 -3.56 -1.56
CA GLU A 104 1.24 -2.65 -2.64
C GLU A 104 2.49 -1.84 -2.20
N MET A 105 3.57 -2.57 -1.92
CA MET A 105 4.73 -2.10 -1.16
C MET A 105 4.36 -1.51 0.21
N VAL A 106 5.05 -0.46 0.69
CA VAL A 106 4.90 0.03 2.06
C VAL A 106 3.96 1.22 2.12
N THR A 107 4.18 2.27 1.31
CA THR A 107 3.48 3.55 1.50
C THR A 107 2.71 4.05 0.28
N HIS A 108 2.91 3.41 -0.87
CA HIS A 108 2.54 3.87 -2.20
C HIS A 108 3.13 5.23 -2.60
N THR A 109 3.95 5.86 -1.78
CA THR A 109 4.31 7.28 -1.96
C THR A 109 5.76 7.49 -1.60
N TRP A 110 6.08 8.15 -0.49
CA TRP A 110 7.46 8.35 -0.06
C TRP A 110 8.04 7.05 0.48
N VAL A 111 9.21 6.69 -0.04
CA VAL A 111 9.96 5.56 0.49
C VAL A 111 10.40 5.85 1.92
N ILE A 112 10.28 4.84 2.77
CA ILE A 112 10.71 4.91 4.17
C ILE A 112 12.09 4.27 4.39
N ASN A 113 12.79 4.75 5.41
CA ASN A 113 13.89 4.02 6.01
C ASN A 113 13.28 2.96 6.96
N THR A 114 13.44 1.68 6.65
CA THR A 114 12.88 0.54 7.40
C THR A 114 13.36 0.46 8.85
N LYS A 115 14.52 1.02 9.19
CA LYS A 115 15.07 1.03 10.54
C LYS A 115 14.43 2.10 11.43
N THR A 116 13.98 3.20 10.83
CA THR A 116 13.34 4.31 11.57
C THR A 116 11.83 4.39 11.35
N GLY A 117 11.31 3.76 10.30
CA GLY A 117 9.94 3.90 9.81
C GLY A 117 9.62 5.26 9.17
N ARG A 118 10.59 6.18 9.04
CA ARG A 118 10.33 7.53 8.54
C ARG A 118 10.64 7.66 7.05
N PRO A 119 9.90 8.49 6.29
CA PRO A 119 10.24 8.79 4.91
C PRO A 119 11.62 9.44 4.84
N TYR A 120 12.35 9.15 3.76
CA TYR A 120 13.58 9.89 3.45
C TYR A 120 13.26 11.37 3.21
N PRO A 121 14.20 12.29 3.55
CA PRO A 121 13.97 13.73 3.42
C PRO A 121 13.93 14.22 1.97
N GLU A 122 14.55 13.49 1.03
CA GLU A 122 14.60 13.88 -0.38
C GLU A 122 13.23 13.74 -1.05
N ARG A 123 12.76 14.81 -1.69
CA ARG A 123 11.48 14.89 -2.40
C ARG A 123 11.70 14.85 -3.91
N SER A 124 12.03 13.67 -4.42
CA SER A 124 12.31 13.45 -5.84
C SER A 124 11.75 12.09 -6.29
N GLN A 125 11.78 11.83 -7.60
CA GLN A 125 11.40 10.51 -8.15
C GLN A 125 12.25 9.36 -7.58
N ARG A 126 13.48 9.67 -7.10
CA ARG A 126 14.41 8.71 -6.52
C ARG A 126 13.97 8.21 -5.15
N PHE A 127 13.09 8.95 -4.46
CA PHE A 127 12.56 8.57 -3.15
C PHE A 127 11.03 8.49 -3.16
N MET A 128 10.45 8.37 -4.35
CA MET A 128 9.05 8.01 -4.55
C MET A 128 8.97 6.52 -4.90
N GLU A 129 8.27 5.75 -4.06
CA GLU A 129 8.13 4.29 -4.10
C GLU A 129 7.61 3.80 -5.46
N ASN A 130 6.61 4.50 -5.99
CA ASN A 130 6.02 4.25 -7.30
C ASN A 130 6.93 4.57 -8.50
N TRP A 131 8.16 5.07 -8.29
CA TRP A 131 9.04 5.49 -9.39
C TRP A 131 10.41 4.85 -9.34
N ARG A 132 11.45 5.58 -8.93
CA ARG A 132 12.85 5.24 -9.23
C ARG A 132 13.66 4.87 -8.00
N TRP A 133 13.02 4.58 -6.87
CA TRP A 133 13.76 4.23 -5.67
C TRP A 133 14.58 2.96 -5.83
N THR A 134 14.09 2.01 -6.61
CA THR A 134 14.71 0.71 -6.82
C THR A 134 15.95 0.76 -7.73
N ASP A 135 16.16 1.81 -8.54
CA ASP A 135 17.24 1.83 -9.53
C ASP A 135 18.62 1.69 -8.83
N GLY A 136 19.40 0.65 -9.12
CA GLY A 136 20.70 0.45 -8.47
C GLY A 136 20.65 0.19 -6.95
N ARG A 137 19.51 -0.27 -6.42
CA ARG A 137 19.44 -0.88 -5.08
C ARG A 137 19.94 -2.32 -5.14
N SER A 138 20.54 -2.78 -4.05
CA SER A 138 20.91 -4.19 -3.92
C SER A 138 19.70 -5.08 -3.68
N VAL A 139 19.87 -6.39 -3.88
CA VAL A 139 18.89 -7.42 -3.50
C VAL A 139 18.52 -7.28 -2.02
N ASP A 140 19.51 -7.17 -1.13
CA ASP A 140 19.29 -7.01 0.31
C ASP A 140 18.43 -5.78 0.66
N GLU A 141 18.67 -4.64 -0.01
CA GLU A 141 17.87 -3.42 0.20
C GLU A 141 16.41 -3.61 -0.23
N LEU A 142 16.18 -4.29 -1.36
CA LEU A 142 14.85 -4.58 -1.85
C LEU A 142 14.13 -5.61 -0.95
N ALA A 143 14.84 -6.66 -0.54
CA ALA A 143 14.31 -7.70 0.33
C ALA A 143 13.92 -7.12 1.70
N ASP A 144 14.79 -6.34 2.35
CA ASP A 144 14.47 -5.68 3.64
C ASP A 144 13.23 -4.78 3.54
N TYR A 145 13.06 -4.09 2.41
CA TYR A 145 11.90 -3.23 2.17
C TYR A 145 10.61 -4.03 1.92
N MET A 146 10.68 -5.10 1.14
CA MET A 146 9.56 -5.99 0.87
C MET A 146 9.13 -6.76 2.13
N SER A 147 10.08 -7.32 2.89
CA SER A 147 9.82 -7.94 4.19
C SER A 147 9.21 -6.94 5.18
N TYR A 148 9.54 -5.65 5.10
CA TYR A 148 8.91 -4.63 5.93
C TYR A 148 7.40 -4.51 5.64
N ALA A 149 7.01 -4.46 4.36
CA ALA A 149 5.60 -4.44 3.96
C ALA A 149 4.86 -5.71 4.39
N LEU A 150 5.43 -6.88 4.08
CA LEU A 150 4.89 -8.19 4.43
C LEU A 150 4.69 -8.34 5.94
N ARG A 151 5.67 -7.88 6.74
CA ARG A 151 5.59 -7.96 8.21
C ARG A 151 4.42 -7.16 8.77
N ILE A 152 4.15 -5.96 8.26
CA ILE A 152 3.01 -5.15 8.74
C ILE A 152 1.70 -5.90 8.50
N LEU A 153 1.50 -6.42 7.29
CA LEU A 153 0.28 -7.16 6.96
C LEU A 153 0.16 -8.46 7.76
N LYS A 154 1.26 -9.19 7.92
CA LYS A 154 1.32 -10.38 8.78
C LYS A 154 0.92 -10.07 10.22
N ASN A 155 1.40 -8.96 10.79
CA ASN A 155 1.10 -8.57 12.17
C ASN A 155 -0.39 -8.31 12.42
N VAL A 156 -1.15 -7.96 11.39
CA VAL A 156 -2.61 -7.75 11.47
C VAL A 156 -3.44 -8.95 11.02
N GLY A 157 -2.78 -10.07 10.72
CA GLY A 157 -3.42 -11.32 10.27
C GLY A 157 -3.86 -11.28 8.81
N LEU A 158 -3.21 -10.47 7.98
CA LEU A 158 -3.35 -10.47 6.52
C LEU A 158 -2.12 -11.19 5.92
N GLU A 159 -2.11 -12.51 5.99
CA GLU A 159 -1.05 -13.31 5.37
C GLU A 159 -1.10 -13.15 3.85
N CYS A 160 0.08 -12.93 3.26
CA CYS A 160 0.22 -12.62 1.84
C CYS A 160 0.91 -13.77 1.11
N GLU A 161 0.40 -14.14 -0.05
CA GLU A 161 1.02 -15.17 -0.93
C GLU A 161 1.97 -14.57 -1.96
N GLY A 162 2.10 -13.24 -1.98
CA GLY A 162 2.92 -12.51 -2.93
C GLY A 162 2.93 -11.02 -2.62
N ILE A 163 3.49 -10.24 -3.55
CA ILE A 163 3.67 -8.80 -3.43
C ILE A 163 3.16 -8.14 -4.72
N THR A 164 2.70 -6.90 -4.62
CA THR A 164 2.39 -6.04 -5.77
C THR A 164 3.35 -4.86 -5.82
N THR A 165 4.01 -4.71 -6.97
CA THR A 165 4.91 -3.59 -7.26
C THR A 165 4.12 -2.41 -7.82
N PRO A 166 4.04 -1.26 -7.13
CA PRO A 166 3.28 -0.13 -7.61
C PRO A 166 4.05 0.65 -8.69
N GLY A 167 3.35 1.02 -9.76
CA GLY A 167 3.88 1.86 -10.83
C GLY A 167 5.22 1.38 -11.39
N GLY A 168 6.27 2.14 -11.11
CA GLY A 168 7.65 1.95 -11.55
C GLY A 168 8.51 1.02 -10.68
N PHE A 169 8.02 0.59 -9.50
CA PHE A 169 8.83 -0.13 -8.53
C PHE A 169 9.42 -1.42 -9.13
N GLY A 170 10.74 -1.51 -9.18
CA GLY A 170 11.45 -2.71 -9.65
C GLY A 170 11.51 -2.89 -11.18
N ASN A 171 10.80 -2.08 -11.97
CA ASN A 171 10.72 -2.24 -13.44
C ASN A 171 12.09 -2.13 -14.16
N ARG A 172 13.09 -1.51 -13.53
CA ARG A 172 14.44 -1.33 -14.10
C ARG A 172 15.50 -2.23 -13.46
N VAL A 173 15.10 -3.05 -12.49
CA VAL A 173 15.97 -3.94 -11.70
C VAL A 173 15.27 -5.30 -11.51
N LEU A 174 14.69 -5.83 -12.60
CA LEU A 174 13.91 -7.07 -12.57
C LEU A 174 14.69 -8.28 -12.00
N PRO A 175 16.00 -8.48 -12.31
CA PRO A 175 16.78 -9.56 -11.70
C PRO A 175 16.87 -9.42 -10.17
N GLU A 176 17.17 -8.22 -9.68
CA GLU A 176 17.28 -7.94 -8.25
C GLU A 176 15.93 -8.04 -7.55
N LEU A 177 14.86 -7.54 -8.19
CA LEU A 177 13.48 -7.67 -7.71
C LEU A 177 13.09 -9.15 -7.56
N ALA A 178 13.36 -9.97 -8.59
CA ALA A 178 12.99 -11.38 -8.58
C ALA A 178 13.72 -12.13 -7.47
N GLN A 179 15.03 -11.91 -7.33
CA GLN A 179 15.82 -12.51 -6.27
C GLN A 179 15.36 -12.04 -4.88
N ALA A 180 15.15 -10.74 -4.71
CA ALA A 180 14.72 -10.18 -3.43
C ALA A 180 13.33 -10.69 -3.02
N THR A 181 12.43 -10.96 -3.97
CA THR A 181 11.11 -11.54 -3.70
C THR A 181 11.22 -12.96 -3.12
N LEU A 182 12.24 -13.72 -3.51
CA LEU A 182 12.50 -15.06 -2.96
C LEU A 182 13.12 -15.01 -1.56
N GLU A 183 13.81 -13.92 -1.24
CA GLU A 183 14.53 -13.73 0.03
C GLU A 183 13.70 -12.99 1.10
N SER A 184 12.58 -12.39 0.71
CA SER A 184 11.75 -11.52 1.57
C SER A 184 10.78 -12.22 2.51
#